data_AF-A0A963FTB8-F1
#
_entry.id   AF-A0A963FTB8-F1
#
_cell.length_a   1.000
_cell.length_b   1.000
_cell.length_c   1.000
_cell.angle_alpha   90.00
_cell.angle_beta   90.00
_cell.angle_gamma   90.00
#
_symmetry.space_group_name_H-M   'P 1'
#
loop_
_entity.id
_entity.type
_entity.pdbx_description
1 polymer ?
#
loop_
_entity_poly.entity_id
_entity_poly.type
_entity_poly.pdbx_seq_one_letter_code
_entity_poly.pdbx_strand_id
1 'polypeptide(L)'
;MRTDFSFAPALAGLATAAALMMPLQASAVPLASGFGGPANFGELAMNPNDDGSSNELDLPFTINFFGQTHSTFFINNNGNITFNDSVGAFTPRSFPASSNPMIAPFWGDVDTRCGTCGAVYVATPNPQQVVVTWNNVGYFAQHTNLVNNFQVILTDRSGTVENGATLPSGDFDITFRYDRLEWTTGDASGGSGGFGGTPAQAGFDAGDGVNFFTLPGSQTASVLDLKNTTNVAGGPAGLWTFAIRSGGLPGSTPSNPLMPVINQSGWDFDFNVDLNQQVFIDPDIAIGYDYIVNSGPNFASVLLPTGIGDNLFDLWLWNGTDWVDSGIDLTGGVEHLFGPGGVDRFRILGIEQSAGLDPTDTTAFVTGLRFTDAGQVNMSQNPLIVTIPDQNGDVPEPPMMLITATALLGMAAMRRRRRTLH
;
A
#
# COMPACT_ATOMS: atom_id res chain seq x y z
N MET A 1 41.70 12.21 73.15
CA MET A 1 41.82 11.01 72.30
C MET A 1 40.43 10.58 71.87
N ARG A 2 39.93 11.12 70.76
CA ARG A 2 38.72 10.65 70.06
C ARG A 2 38.98 10.88 68.58
N THR A 3 38.90 9.80 67.83
CA THR A 3 39.26 9.66 66.41
C THR A 3 38.04 9.92 65.53
N ASP A 4 38.22 10.76 64.52
CA ASP A 4 37.28 11.01 63.43
C ASP A 4 37.26 9.84 62.44
N PHE A 5 36.07 9.49 61.93
CA PHE A 5 35.91 8.75 60.68
C PHE A 5 34.86 9.42 59.81
N SER A 6 35.32 9.88 58.64
CA SER A 6 34.54 10.46 57.55
C SER A 6 33.91 9.35 56.70
N PHE A 7 32.62 9.49 56.39
CA PHE A 7 31.91 8.66 55.41
C PHE A 7 31.91 9.36 54.04
N ALA A 8 32.36 8.65 53.01
CA ALA A 8 32.15 9.00 51.61
C ALA A 8 31.27 7.93 50.95
N PRO A 9 30.23 8.28 50.17
CA PRO A 9 29.58 7.35 49.26
C PRO A 9 30.07 7.53 47.81
N ALA A 10 30.04 6.42 47.09
CA ALA A 10 30.61 6.19 45.77
C ALA A 10 29.90 6.95 44.64
N LEU A 11 30.67 7.40 43.65
CA LEU A 11 30.21 7.79 42.33
C LEU A 11 29.75 6.54 41.56
N ALA A 12 28.46 6.47 41.21
CA ALA A 12 27.96 5.60 40.15
C ALA A 12 27.82 6.43 38.86
N GLY A 13 28.69 6.19 37.88
CA GLY A 13 28.57 6.79 36.56
C GLY A 13 27.45 6.12 35.77
N LEU A 14 26.41 6.87 35.40
CA LEU A 14 25.46 6.48 34.37
C LEU A 14 25.99 6.98 33.02
N ALA A 15 26.43 6.06 32.18
CA ALA A 15 26.62 6.31 30.75
C ALA A 15 25.23 6.45 30.11
N THR A 16 24.88 7.66 29.68
CA THR A 16 23.70 7.91 28.84
C THR A 16 24.00 7.45 27.42
N ALA A 17 23.34 6.38 26.99
CA ALA A 17 23.31 5.97 25.59
C ALA A 17 22.46 7.00 24.81
N ALA A 18 23.10 7.74 23.90
CA ALA A 18 22.40 8.57 22.94
C ALA A 18 21.71 7.66 21.91
N ALA A 19 20.37 7.60 21.94
CA ALA A 19 19.60 6.98 20.87
C ALA A 19 19.61 7.95 19.68
N LEU A 20 20.42 7.66 18.66
CA LEU A 20 20.26 8.27 17.34
C LEU A 20 18.90 7.84 16.80
N MET A 21 17.95 8.79 16.69
CA MET A 21 16.79 8.62 15.83
C MET A 21 17.26 8.63 14.38
N MET A 22 17.34 7.45 13.77
CA MET A 22 17.46 7.30 12.32
C MET A 22 16.10 7.55 11.69
N PRO A 23 16.02 8.18 10.49
CA PRO A 23 14.77 8.25 9.74
C PRO A 23 14.28 6.82 9.48
N LEU A 24 12.98 6.55 9.65
CA LEU A 24 12.40 5.31 9.13
C LEU A 24 12.60 5.34 7.61
N GLN A 25 13.57 4.58 7.11
CA GLN A 25 13.52 4.15 5.72
C GLN A 25 12.24 3.32 5.60
N ALA A 26 11.28 3.77 4.79
CA ALA A 26 10.18 2.92 4.38
C ALA A 26 10.79 1.68 3.73
N SER A 27 10.71 0.54 4.41
CA SER A 27 11.12 -0.73 3.83
C SER A 27 10.12 -1.10 2.75
N ALA A 28 10.62 -1.64 1.65
CA ALA A 28 9.80 -2.30 0.65
C ALA A 28 8.88 -3.33 1.32
N VAL A 29 7.66 -3.45 0.81
CA VAL A 29 6.61 -4.29 1.37
C VAL A 29 7.06 -5.76 1.30
N PRO A 30 7.00 -6.52 2.42
CA PRO A 30 7.34 -7.93 2.37
C PRO A 30 6.30 -8.69 1.52
N LEU A 31 6.77 -9.72 0.82
CA LEU A 31 5.90 -10.65 0.10
C LEU A 31 4.93 -11.34 1.08
N ALA A 32 3.68 -11.55 0.67
CA ALA A 32 2.73 -12.32 1.46
C ALA A 32 3.20 -13.78 1.52
N SER A 33 3.23 -14.36 2.71
CA SER A 33 3.74 -15.71 2.98
C SER A 33 2.90 -16.41 4.05
N GLY A 34 3.30 -17.61 4.45
CA GLY A 34 2.52 -18.45 5.39
C GLY A 34 1.60 -19.43 4.68
N PHE A 35 1.80 -19.61 3.37
CA PHE A 35 0.97 -20.48 2.53
C PHE A 35 1.48 -21.93 2.49
N GLY A 36 2.53 -22.24 3.26
CA GLY A 36 3.16 -23.55 3.26
C GLY A 36 4.01 -23.80 2.01
N GLY A 37 4.26 -25.08 1.73
CA GLY A 37 5.15 -25.49 0.64
C GLY A 37 6.65 -25.24 0.93
N PRO A 38 7.53 -25.49 -0.05
CA PRO A 38 8.98 -25.53 0.16
C PRO A 38 9.62 -24.17 0.48
N ALA A 39 8.95 -23.06 0.13
CA ALA A 39 9.44 -21.70 0.34
C ALA A 39 8.46 -20.82 1.13
N ASN A 40 7.43 -21.41 1.74
CA ASN A 40 6.36 -20.70 2.48
C ASN A 40 5.45 -19.77 1.61
N PHE A 41 5.53 -19.91 0.29
CA PHE A 41 4.76 -19.16 -0.71
C PHE A 41 3.72 -20.03 -1.45
N GLY A 42 3.51 -21.27 -0.99
CA GLY A 42 2.62 -22.23 -1.63
C GLY A 42 3.36 -23.29 -2.45
N GLU A 43 2.66 -23.86 -3.42
CA GLU A 43 3.18 -24.92 -4.28
C GLU A 43 4.04 -24.35 -5.41
N LEU A 44 4.92 -25.18 -5.96
CA LEU A 44 5.72 -24.80 -7.12
C LEU A 44 4.80 -24.66 -8.34
N ALA A 45 4.77 -23.49 -8.97
CA ALA A 45 3.91 -23.23 -10.12
C ALA A 45 4.36 -24.00 -11.37
N MET A 46 5.68 -24.18 -11.51
CA MET A 46 6.33 -24.91 -12.61
C MET A 46 7.77 -25.27 -12.21
N ASN A 47 8.34 -26.32 -12.82
CA ASN A 47 9.75 -26.65 -12.61
C ASN A 47 10.66 -25.48 -13.05
N PRO A 48 11.82 -25.27 -12.42
CA PRO A 48 12.77 -24.24 -12.83
C PRO A 48 13.09 -24.30 -14.32
N ASN A 49 13.00 -23.16 -15.00
CA ASN A 49 13.11 -23.04 -16.44
C ASN A 49 13.48 -21.60 -16.86
N ASP A 50 13.39 -21.33 -18.17
CA ASP A 50 13.72 -20.07 -18.82
C ASP A 50 12.45 -19.35 -19.30
N ASP A 51 11.84 -19.85 -20.38
CA ASP A 51 10.69 -19.22 -21.05
C ASP A 51 9.39 -20.02 -20.92
N GLY A 52 9.39 -20.99 -20.03
CA GLY A 52 8.27 -21.88 -19.79
C GLY A 52 7.14 -21.20 -19.00
N SER A 53 5.98 -21.84 -19.08
CA SER A 53 4.81 -21.50 -18.27
C SER A 53 4.33 -22.74 -17.52
N SER A 54 3.47 -22.54 -16.53
CA SER A 54 2.66 -23.61 -15.95
C SER A 54 1.73 -24.22 -17.00
N ASN A 55 1.10 -25.35 -16.67
CA ASN A 55 -0.16 -25.73 -17.31
C ASN A 55 -1.25 -24.68 -17.04
N GLU A 56 -2.40 -24.82 -17.71
CA GLU A 56 -3.60 -24.06 -17.36
C GLU A 56 -4.04 -24.42 -15.93
N LEU A 57 -4.28 -23.41 -15.11
CA LEU A 57 -4.70 -23.51 -13.72
C LEU A 57 -6.08 -22.89 -13.53
N ASP A 58 -6.89 -23.46 -12.65
CA ASP A 58 -8.19 -22.90 -12.29
C ASP A 58 -8.02 -21.68 -11.37
N LEU A 59 -8.78 -20.61 -11.64
CA LEU A 59 -8.99 -19.55 -10.67
C LEU A 59 -10.02 -20.00 -9.62
N PRO A 60 -9.85 -19.63 -8.33
CA PRO A 60 -10.82 -19.98 -7.29
C PRO A 60 -12.13 -19.17 -7.39
N PHE A 61 -12.16 -18.15 -8.24
CA PHE A 61 -13.28 -17.29 -8.57
C PHE A 61 -13.20 -16.88 -10.04
N THR A 62 -14.30 -16.38 -10.59
CA THR A 62 -14.32 -15.82 -11.94
C THR A 62 -13.96 -14.34 -11.90
N ILE A 63 -13.14 -13.87 -12.84
CA ILE A 63 -12.85 -12.44 -13.02
C ILE A 63 -13.45 -11.92 -14.32
N ASN A 64 -13.80 -10.63 -14.35
CA ASN A 64 -14.17 -9.87 -15.53
C ASN A 64 -13.05 -8.86 -15.82
N PHE A 65 -12.12 -9.25 -16.68
CA PHE A 65 -10.99 -8.43 -17.07
C PHE A 65 -11.34 -7.69 -18.37
N PHE A 66 -11.96 -6.53 -18.21
CA PHE A 66 -12.36 -5.64 -19.31
C PHE A 66 -13.37 -6.21 -20.30
N GLY A 67 -14.44 -6.80 -19.78
CA GLY A 67 -15.51 -7.42 -20.57
C GLY A 67 -15.20 -8.86 -20.98
N GLN A 68 -14.00 -9.35 -20.68
CA GLN A 68 -13.61 -10.75 -20.89
C GLN A 68 -13.66 -11.50 -19.56
N THR A 69 -14.49 -12.53 -19.52
CA THR A 69 -14.64 -13.39 -18.33
C THR A 69 -13.61 -14.51 -18.36
N HIS A 70 -12.84 -14.66 -17.26
CA HIS A 70 -11.85 -15.73 -17.12
C HIS A 70 -12.07 -16.53 -15.83
N SER A 71 -11.93 -17.85 -15.94
CA SER A 71 -11.95 -18.81 -14.83
C SER A 71 -10.68 -19.65 -14.74
N THR A 72 -9.75 -19.46 -15.67
CA THR A 72 -8.46 -20.14 -15.73
C THR A 72 -7.37 -19.14 -16.07
N PHE A 73 -6.11 -19.50 -15.80
CA PHE A 73 -4.94 -18.68 -16.09
C PHE A 73 -3.68 -19.54 -16.23
N PHE A 74 -2.64 -18.94 -16.81
CA PHE A 74 -1.30 -19.50 -16.92
C PHE A 74 -0.33 -18.62 -16.14
N ILE A 75 0.63 -19.24 -15.45
CA ILE A 75 1.73 -18.54 -14.80
C ILE A 75 2.95 -18.65 -15.67
N ASN A 76 3.60 -17.53 -15.97
CA ASN A 76 4.77 -17.48 -16.81
C ASN A 76 6.05 -17.26 -15.99
N ASN A 77 7.13 -17.97 -16.32
CA ASN A 77 8.41 -17.81 -15.63
C ASN A 77 8.93 -16.37 -15.71
N ASN A 78 8.72 -15.71 -16.86
CA ASN A 78 9.13 -14.33 -17.16
C ASN A 78 8.31 -13.26 -16.44
N GLY A 79 7.55 -13.58 -15.39
CA GLY A 79 7.02 -12.59 -14.45
C GLY A 79 5.64 -12.01 -14.77
N ASN A 80 4.82 -12.77 -15.49
CA ASN A 80 3.44 -12.42 -15.82
C ASN A 80 2.48 -13.61 -15.62
N ILE A 81 1.19 -13.30 -15.59
CA ILE A 81 0.11 -14.27 -15.79
C ILE A 81 -0.71 -13.89 -17.01
N THR A 82 -1.24 -14.89 -17.70
CA THR A 82 -2.09 -14.72 -18.90
C THR A 82 -3.33 -15.59 -18.82
N PHE A 83 -4.34 -15.27 -19.62
CA PHE A 83 -5.68 -15.89 -19.46
C PHE A 83 -6.16 -16.71 -20.65
N ASN A 84 -5.64 -16.50 -21.86
CA ASN A 84 -6.07 -17.26 -23.04
C ASN A 84 -5.06 -18.35 -23.44
N ASP A 85 -3.77 -18.07 -23.36
CA ASP A 85 -2.70 -19.01 -23.68
C ASP A 85 -1.43 -18.69 -22.89
N SER A 86 -0.50 -19.64 -22.84
CA SER A 86 0.88 -19.43 -22.40
C SER A 86 1.64 -18.46 -23.32
N VAL A 87 2.71 -17.85 -22.81
CA VAL A 87 3.55 -16.91 -23.57
C VAL A 87 5.01 -17.36 -23.48
N GLY A 88 5.71 -17.46 -24.61
CA GLY A 88 7.15 -17.77 -24.65
C GLY A 88 8.04 -16.56 -24.90
N ALA A 89 7.47 -15.35 -24.93
CA ALA A 89 8.23 -14.13 -25.21
C ALA A 89 9.00 -13.68 -23.95
N PHE A 90 10.32 -13.61 -24.06
CA PHE A 90 11.24 -13.22 -22.98
C PHE A 90 11.60 -11.73 -22.99
N THR A 91 11.76 -11.14 -24.18
CA THR A 91 11.92 -9.69 -24.30
C THR A 91 10.56 -9.02 -24.20
N PRO A 92 10.32 -8.19 -23.16
CA PRO A 92 9.03 -7.56 -22.96
C PRO A 92 8.74 -6.51 -24.04
N ARG A 93 7.45 -6.32 -24.31
CA ARG A 93 6.94 -5.27 -25.18
C ARG A 93 6.06 -4.34 -24.35
N SER A 94 6.03 -3.06 -24.72
CA SER A 94 5.16 -2.09 -24.06
C SER A 94 3.70 -2.46 -24.25
N PHE A 95 2.89 -2.23 -23.23
CA PHE A 95 1.45 -2.41 -23.37
C PHE A 95 0.84 -1.31 -24.27
N PRO A 96 -0.18 -1.65 -25.08
CA PRO A 96 -0.76 -2.97 -25.26
C PRO A 96 0.16 -3.87 -26.11
N ALA A 97 0.46 -5.08 -25.62
CA ALA A 97 1.51 -5.93 -26.17
C ALA A 97 0.97 -7.06 -27.06
N SER A 98 -0.23 -7.58 -26.79
CA SER A 98 -0.81 -8.69 -27.55
C SER A 98 -2.32 -8.79 -27.37
N SER A 99 -2.98 -9.71 -28.07
CA SER A 99 -4.40 -10.04 -27.84
C SER A 99 -4.63 -11.09 -26.74
N ASN A 100 -3.57 -11.49 -26.03
CA ASN A 100 -3.66 -12.39 -24.88
C ASN A 100 -3.67 -11.53 -23.62
N PRO A 101 -4.79 -11.47 -22.86
CA PRO A 101 -4.87 -10.66 -21.67
C PRO A 101 -3.76 -11.07 -20.68
N MET A 102 -3.10 -10.08 -20.09
CA MET A 102 -1.90 -10.25 -19.29
C MET A 102 -1.93 -9.35 -18.05
N ILE A 103 -1.52 -9.89 -16.91
CA ILE A 103 -1.18 -9.13 -15.71
C ILE A 103 0.29 -9.41 -15.39
N ALA A 104 1.12 -8.37 -15.42
CA ALA A 104 2.56 -8.47 -15.30
C ALA A 104 3.05 -7.60 -14.14
N PRO A 105 3.25 -8.14 -12.92
CA PRO A 105 3.97 -7.40 -11.89
C PRO A 105 5.38 -7.03 -12.38
N PHE A 106 6.05 -7.92 -13.13
CA PHE A 106 7.38 -7.63 -13.66
C PHE A 106 7.69 -8.55 -14.85
N TRP A 107 7.27 -8.19 -16.07
CA TRP A 107 7.59 -8.99 -17.26
C TRP A 107 9.00 -8.70 -17.75
N GLY A 108 9.91 -9.65 -17.57
CA GLY A 108 11.30 -9.59 -18.02
C GLY A 108 11.89 -10.98 -18.22
N ASP A 109 13.13 -11.03 -18.69
CA ASP A 109 13.83 -12.26 -19.08
C ASP A 109 14.39 -13.01 -17.86
N VAL A 110 13.48 -13.67 -17.13
CA VAL A 110 13.73 -14.37 -15.86
C VAL A 110 14.35 -15.74 -16.14
N ASP A 111 15.37 -16.10 -15.36
CA ASP A 111 15.95 -17.43 -15.41
C ASP A 111 16.01 -18.06 -14.03
N THR A 112 15.27 -19.16 -13.84
CA THR A 112 15.22 -19.91 -12.57
C THR A 112 16.10 -21.16 -12.59
N ARG A 113 16.79 -21.47 -13.70
CA ARG A 113 17.67 -22.65 -13.82
C ARG A 113 18.95 -22.54 -13.00
N CYS A 114 19.29 -21.33 -12.55
CA CYS A 114 20.51 -21.09 -11.81
C CYS A 114 20.50 -21.82 -10.46
N GLY A 115 21.63 -22.42 -10.07
CA GLY A 115 21.68 -23.35 -8.93
C GLY A 115 21.35 -22.75 -7.56
N THR A 116 21.37 -21.42 -7.43
CA THR A 116 21.01 -20.69 -6.21
C THR A 116 19.80 -19.77 -6.39
N CYS A 117 19.13 -19.83 -7.55
CA CYS A 117 17.89 -19.09 -7.79
C CYS A 117 16.78 -19.71 -6.96
N GLY A 118 15.78 -18.89 -6.64
CA GLY A 118 14.49 -19.41 -6.20
C GLY A 118 13.65 -19.84 -7.40
N ALA A 119 12.33 -19.75 -7.23
CA ALA A 119 11.38 -20.25 -8.20
C ALA A 119 10.08 -19.45 -8.15
N VAL A 120 9.13 -19.89 -8.98
CA VAL A 120 7.78 -19.34 -9.05
C VAL A 120 6.80 -20.22 -8.29
N TYR A 121 6.01 -19.62 -7.41
CA TYR A 121 5.08 -20.31 -6.53
C TYR A 121 3.66 -19.81 -6.73
N VAL A 122 2.68 -20.67 -6.45
CA VAL A 122 1.26 -20.35 -6.46
C VAL A 122 0.59 -20.82 -5.17
N ALA A 123 -0.31 -20.00 -4.64
CA ALA A 123 -1.12 -20.33 -3.48
C ALA A 123 -2.54 -19.79 -3.62
N THR A 124 -3.50 -20.54 -3.08
CA THR A 124 -4.90 -20.11 -2.89
C THR A 124 -5.18 -20.10 -1.39
N PRO A 125 -4.79 -19.04 -0.65
CA PRO A 125 -4.90 -19.02 0.81
C PRO A 125 -6.34 -19.07 1.31
N ASN A 126 -7.30 -18.64 0.49
CA ASN A 126 -8.74 -18.72 0.73
C ASN A 126 -9.48 -18.68 -0.62
N PRO A 127 -10.80 -18.95 -0.67
CA PRO A 127 -11.56 -18.95 -1.92
C PRO A 127 -11.65 -17.59 -2.63
N GLN A 128 -11.27 -16.49 -1.98
CA GLN A 128 -11.30 -15.14 -2.54
C GLN A 128 -9.95 -14.69 -3.08
N GLN A 129 -8.89 -15.49 -2.96
CA GLN A 129 -7.55 -15.04 -3.32
C GLN A 129 -6.72 -16.11 -4.03
N VAL A 130 -6.03 -15.68 -5.07
CA VAL A 130 -4.90 -16.42 -5.66
C VAL A 130 -3.67 -15.55 -5.63
N VAL A 131 -2.54 -16.13 -5.26
CA VAL A 131 -1.26 -15.46 -5.07
C VAL A 131 -0.21 -16.16 -5.92
N VAL A 132 0.51 -15.39 -6.74
CA VAL A 132 1.62 -15.88 -7.55
C VAL A 132 2.88 -15.12 -7.18
N THR A 133 3.93 -15.85 -6.84
CA THR A 133 5.15 -15.30 -6.26
C THR A 133 6.37 -15.68 -7.08
N TRP A 134 7.13 -14.70 -7.55
CA TRP A 134 8.48 -14.88 -8.08
C TRP A 134 9.46 -14.50 -6.97
N ASN A 135 10.06 -15.52 -6.35
CA ASN A 135 10.93 -15.33 -5.19
C ASN A 135 12.38 -15.68 -5.55
N ASN A 136 13.32 -14.77 -5.29
CA ASN A 136 14.74 -14.90 -5.59
C ASN A 136 15.02 -15.27 -7.06
N VAL A 137 14.29 -14.68 -8.01
CA VAL A 137 14.44 -15.03 -9.43
C VAL A 137 15.58 -14.22 -10.08
N GLY A 138 16.48 -14.92 -10.78
CA GLY A 138 17.60 -14.33 -11.50
C GLY A 138 17.20 -13.85 -12.90
N TYR A 139 18.16 -13.26 -13.61
CA TYR A 139 18.00 -12.85 -15.01
C TYR A 139 18.78 -13.79 -15.94
N PHE A 140 18.31 -13.92 -17.17
CA PHE A 140 18.99 -14.70 -18.19
C PHE A 140 20.40 -14.16 -18.45
N ALA A 141 21.46 -14.98 -18.57
CA ALA A 141 21.47 -16.44 -18.65
C ALA A 141 22.02 -17.09 -17.36
N GLN A 142 21.13 -17.50 -16.45
CA GLN A 142 21.44 -18.17 -15.17
C GLN A 142 22.28 -17.31 -14.21
N HIS A 143 22.13 -15.99 -14.27
CA HIS A 143 22.84 -15.10 -13.37
C HIS A 143 22.27 -15.14 -11.95
N THR A 144 23.16 -15.09 -10.98
CA THR A 144 22.81 -15.25 -9.55
C THR A 144 23.18 -14.05 -8.70
N ASN A 145 23.88 -13.06 -9.29
CA ASN A 145 24.44 -11.91 -8.58
C ASN A 145 23.41 -10.82 -8.27
N LEU A 146 22.26 -10.82 -8.94
CA LEU A 146 21.13 -9.93 -8.71
C LEU A 146 19.85 -10.76 -8.81
N VAL A 147 18.89 -10.52 -7.92
CA VAL A 147 17.66 -11.30 -7.84
C VAL A 147 16.45 -10.44 -7.48
N ASN A 148 15.33 -10.71 -8.12
CA ASN A 148 14.07 -10.01 -7.90
C ASN A 148 13.10 -10.85 -7.04
N ASN A 149 12.32 -10.17 -6.20
CA ASN A 149 11.26 -10.68 -5.34
C ASN A 149 10.00 -9.85 -5.59
N PHE A 150 9.02 -10.45 -6.26
CA PHE A 150 7.76 -9.78 -6.55
C PHE A 150 6.59 -10.77 -6.58
N GLN A 151 5.38 -10.25 -6.38
CA GLN A 151 4.18 -11.05 -6.23
C GLN A 151 2.98 -10.33 -6.83
N VAL A 152 2.07 -11.08 -7.44
CA VAL A 152 0.71 -10.63 -7.77
C VAL A 152 -0.28 -11.39 -6.91
N ILE A 153 -1.28 -10.68 -6.41
CA ILE A 153 -2.44 -11.21 -5.70
C ILE A 153 -3.68 -10.76 -6.46
N LEU A 154 -4.51 -11.69 -6.88
CA LEU A 154 -5.86 -11.40 -7.34
C LEU A 154 -6.82 -11.64 -6.18
N THR A 155 -7.66 -10.66 -5.87
CA THR A 155 -8.67 -10.77 -4.80
C THR A 155 -10.07 -10.58 -5.37
N ASP A 156 -10.93 -11.57 -5.19
CA ASP A 156 -12.36 -11.47 -5.54
C ASP A 156 -13.04 -10.39 -4.71
N ARG A 157 -13.77 -9.52 -5.40
CA ARG A 157 -14.59 -8.46 -4.80
C ARG A 157 -16.07 -8.66 -5.09
N SER A 158 -16.44 -9.72 -5.81
CA SER A 158 -17.82 -10.08 -6.12
C SER A 158 -18.68 -10.13 -4.86
N GLY A 159 -19.82 -9.45 -4.86
CA GLY A 159 -20.75 -9.44 -3.74
C GLY A 159 -20.33 -8.58 -2.54
N THR A 160 -19.13 -7.97 -2.56
CA THR A 160 -18.76 -6.97 -1.55
C THR A 160 -19.51 -5.66 -1.82
N VAL A 161 -19.76 -4.87 -0.78
CA VAL A 161 -20.40 -3.56 -0.91
C VAL A 161 -19.32 -2.49 -0.97
N GLU A 162 -19.29 -1.74 -2.06
CA GLU A 162 -18.39 -0.61 -2.30
C GLU A 162 -19.23 0.54 -2.85
N ASN A 163 -19.06 1.74 -2.29
CA ASN A 163 -19.83 2.93 -2.70
C ASN A 163 -21.36 2.71 -2.72
N GLY A 164 -21.88 2.00 -1.71
CA GLY A 164 -23.31 1.70 -1.56
C GLY A 164 -23.88 0.69 -2.57
N ALA A 165 -23.06 0.15 -3.48
CA ALA A 165 -23.44 -0.84 -4.45
C ALA A 165 -22.79 -2.20 -4.15
N THR A 166 -23.54 -3.27 -4.31
CA THR A 166 -22.97 -4.62 -4.34
C THR A 166 -22.23 -4.80 -5.65
N LEU A 167 -20.94 -5.09 -5.57
CA LEU A 167 -20.10 -5.30 -6.74
C LEU A 167 -20.56 -6.55 -7.51
N PRO A 168 -20.70 -6.46 -8.84
CA PRO A 168 -21.11 -7.58 -9.68
C PRO A 168 -20.08 -8.71 -9.65
N SER A 169 -20.52 -9.90 -10.08
CA SER A 169 -19.61 -11.02 -10.27
C SER A 169 -18.54 -10.68 -11.29
N GLY A 170 -17.29 -11.02 -10.97
CA GLY A 170 -16.14 -10.75 -11.82
C GLY A 170 -15.35 -9.51 -11.41
N ASP A 171 -15.86 -8.68 -10.50
CA ASP A 171 -15.09 -7.57 -9.94
C ASP A 171 -14.00 -8.10 -9.01
N PHE A 172 -12.78 -7.58 -9.17
CA PHE A 172 -11.61 -8.06 -8.45
C PHE A 172 -10.56 -6.96 -8.30
N ASP A 173 -9.63 -7.16 -7.37
CA ASP A 173 -8.47 -6.31 -7.19
C ASP A 173 -7.21 -7.03 -7.68
N ILE A 174 -6.32 -6.27 -8.32
CA ILE A 174 -4.95 -6.68 -8.61
C ILE A 174 -4.07 -6.01 -7.57
N THR A 175 -3.26 -6.78 -6.83
CA THR A 175 -2.24 -6.24 -5.93
C THR A 175 -0.87 -6.73 -6.32
N PHE A 176 0.07 -5.82 -6.56
CA PHE A 176 1.48 -6.11 -6.69
C PHE A 176 2.23 -5.81 -5.40
N ARG A 177 3.18 -6.67 -5.06
CA ARG A 177 4.10 -6.47 -3.93
C ARG A 177 5.52 -6.62 -4.44
N TYR A 178 6.33 -5.59 -4.25
CA TYR A 178 7.74 -5.57 -4.61
C TYR A 178 8.57 -5.50 -3.34
N ASP A 179 9.24 -6.61 -3.00
CA ASP A 179 10.13 -6.69 -1.82
C ASP A 179 11.57 -6.34 -2.22
N ARG A 180 12.00 -6.80 -3.41
CA ARG A 180 13.35 -6.55 -3.91
C ARG A 180 13.37 -6.54 -5.43
N LEU A 181 13.94 -5.49 -6.01
CA LEU A 181 14.21 -5.36 -7.44
C LEU A 181 15.66 -4.90 -7.62
N GLU A 182 16.48 -5.70 -8.29
CA GLU A 182 17.92 -5.53 -8.44
C GLU A 182 18.38 -5.57 -9.90
N TRP A 183 17.58 -6.14 -10.81
CA TRP A 183 17.88 -6.21 -12.23
C TRP A 183 16.67 -5.83 -13.07
N THR A 184 16.90 -5.31 -14.29
CA THR A 184 15.86 -4.87 -15.22
C THR A 184 15.77 -5.70 -16.50
N THR A 185 16.87 -6.31 -16.93
CA THR A 185 17.00 -6.89 -18.27
C THR A 185 17.90 -8.12 -18.27
N GLY A 186 17.49 -9.19 -18.97
CA GLY A 186 18.34 -10.35 -19.27
C GLY A 186 19.24 -10.16 -20.50
N ASP A 187 20.28 -10.98 -20.61
CA ASP A 187 21.30 -10.86 -21.64
C ASP A 187 20.72 -10.98 -23.07
N ALA A 188 19.74 -11.88 -23.28
CA ALA A 188 19.11 -12.08 -24.59
C ALA A 188 18.20 -10.91 -25.01
N SER A 189 17.77 -10.11 -24.03
CA SER A 189 17.01 -8.87 -24.23
C SER A 189 17.93 -7.65 -24.42
N GLY A 190 19.21 -7.88 -24.74
CA GLY A 190 20.22 -6.85 -24.98
C GLY A 190 20.85 -6.28 -23.71
N GLY A 191 20.59 -6.91 -22.55
CA GLY A 191 21.15 -6.50 -21.28
C GLY A 191 22.62 -6.92 -21.11
N SER A 192 23.28 -6.27 -20.15
CA SER A 192 24.58 -6.72 -19.62
C SER A 192 24.62 -6.47 -18.13
N GLY A 193 24.94 -7.51 -17.35
CA GLY A 193 24.98 -7.43 -15.88
C GLY A 193 23.63 -7.07 -15.25
N GLY A 194 22.52 -7.37 -15.93
CA GLY A 194 21.16 -7.08 -15.46
C GLY A 194 20.53 -5.78 -15.99
N PHE A 195 21.23 -5.00 -16.83
CA PHE A 195 20.81 -3.63 -17.21
C PHE A 195 21.05 -3.28 -18.69
N GLY A 196 20.47 -2.17 -19.16
CA GLY A 196 20.86 -1.44 -20.38
C GLY A 196 20.23 -1.89 -21.70
N GLY A 197 19.61 -3.07 -21.77
CA GLY A 197 18.81 -3.54 -22.92
C GLY A 197 17.35 -3.09 -22.83
N THR A 198 16.40 -3.97 -23.20
CA THR A 198 14.96 -3.74 -23.00
C THR A 198 14.57 -4.05 -21.54
N PRO A 199 14.23 -3.05 -20.72
CA PRO A 199 13.88 -3.26 -19.30
C PRO A 199 12.50 -3.93 -19.13
N ALA A 200 12.22 -4.41 -17.94
CA ALA A 200 10.95 -5.09 -17.67
C ALA A 200 9.71 -4.21 -17.91
N GLN A 201 8.63 -4.84 -18.38
CA GLN A 201 7.31 -4.23 -18.48
C GLN A 201 6.47 -4.58 -17.23
N ALA A 202 5.93 -3.58 -16.54
CA ALA A 202 5.08 -3.77 -15.36
C ALA A 202 3.70 -3.12 -15.56
N GLY A 203 2.63 -3.83 -15.20
CA GLY A 203 1.24 -3.39 -15.34
C GLY A 203 0.29 -4.49 -15.75
N PHE A 204 -0.72 -4.14 -16.54
CA PHE A 204 -1.70 -5.09 -17.06
C PHE A 204 -2.25 -4.64 -18.41
N ASP A 205 -2.65 -5.60 -19.23
CA ASP A 205 -3.16 -5.42 -20.59
C ASP A 205 -4.33 -6.37 -20.81
N ALA A 206 -5.51 -5.83 -21.12
CA ALA A 206 -6.72 -6.60 -21.37
C ALA A 206 -6.67 -7.43 -22.66
N GLY A 207 -5.70 -7.18 -23.53
CA GLY A 207 -5.60 -7.86 -24.82
C GLY A 207 -6.67 -7.47 -25.84
N ASP A 208 -7.39 -6.37 -25.61
CA ASP A 208 -8.35 -5.79 -26.55
C ASP A 208 -7.77 -4.62 -27.36
N GLY A 209 -6.51 -4.27 -27.10
CA GLY A 209 -5.79 -3.17 -27.75
C GLY A 209 -6.18 -1.78 -27.25
N VAL A 210 -7.04 -1.68 -26.24
CA VAL A 210 -7.57 -0.41 -25.71
C VAL A 210 -7.32 -0.31 -24.21
N ASN A 211 -7.69 -1.33 -23.44
CA ASN A 211 -7.63 -1.30 -21.98
C ASN A 211 -6.30 -1.86 -21.48
N PHE A 212 -5.40 -0.99 -21.05
CA PHE A 212 -4.14 -1.38 -20.43
C PHE A 212 -3.67 -0.29 -19.46
N PHE A 213 -2.80 -0.68 -18.52
CA PHE A 213 -2.11 0.23 -17.62
C PHE A 213 -0.65 -0.16 -17.51
N THR A 214 0.23 0.84 -17.49
CA THR A 214 1.68 0.66 -17.34
C THR A 214 2.14 1.36 -16.07
N LEU A 215 2.86 0.64 -15.21
CA LEU A 215 3.40 1.23 -13.98
C LEU A 215 4.56 2.19 -14.29
N PRO A 216 4.82 3.19 -13.42
CA PRO A 216 5.90 4.14 -13.61
C PRO A 216 7.25 3.46 -13.79
N GLY A 217 8.06 4.01 -14.70
CA GLY A 217 9.40 3.52 -15.00
C GLY A 217 9.45 2.19 -15.77
N SER A 218 8.31 1.57 -16.06
CA SER A 218 8.23 0.39 -16.95
C SER A 218 8.94 0.64 -18.28
N GLN A 219 9.63 -0.38 -18.81
CA GLN A 219 10.50 -0.28 -20.01
C GLN A 219 11.67 0.71 -19.87
N THR A 220 12.01 1.12 -18.64
CA THR A 220 13.19 1.94 -18.34
C THR A 220 13.94 1.37 -17.13
N ALA A 221 15.13 1.90 -16.84
CA ALA A 221 15.88 1.51 -15.63
C ALA A 221 15.12 1.84 -14.32
N SER A 222 14.21 2.81 -14.36
CA SER A 222 13.43 3.26 -13.20
C SER A 222 12.36 2.26 -12.76
N VAL A 223 12.12 1.16 -13.50
CA VAL A 223 11.23 0.07 -13.06
C VAL A 223 11.65 -0.53 -11.71
N LEU A 224 12.92 -0.37 -11.31
CA LEU A 224 13.41 -0.80 -10.00
C LEU A 224 12.87 0.02 -8.84
N ASP A 225 12.40 1.26 -9.10
CA ASP A 225 11.83 2.13 -8.07
C ASP A 225 10.42 1.72 -7.67
N LEU A 226 9.79 0.76 -8.35
CA LEU A 226 8.49 0.22 -7.95
C LEU A 226 8.47 -0.32 -6.52
N LYS A 227 9.61 -0.77 -5.99
CA LYS A 227 9.78 -1.20 -4.58
C LYS A 227 9.85 -0.04 -3.59
N ASN A 228 10.10 1.17 -4.06
CA ASN A 228 10.30 2.40 -3.27
C ASN A 228 9.05 3.30 -3.28
N THR A 229 8.10 3.06 -4.17
CA THR A 229 6.89 3.86 -4.37
C THR A 229 5.61 3.04 -4.18
N THR A 230 4.47 3.70 -4.03
CA THR A 230 3.16 3.08 -3.82
C THR A 230 2.05 3.96 -4.39
N ASN A 231 0.95 3.37 -4.83
CA ASN A 231 -0.31 4.07 -5.12
C ASN A 231 -1.37 3.85 -4.03
N VAL A 232 -1.00 3.16 -2.95
CA VAL A 232 -1.85 2.94 -1.78
C VAL A 232 -1.55 4.03 -0.75
N ALA A 233 -2.52 4.88 -0.49
CA ALA A 233 -2.50 5.91 0.54
C ALA A 233 -2.07 5.36 1.91
N GLY A 234 -1.00 5.91 2.49
CA GLY A 234 -0.42 5.42 3.75
C GLY A 234 0.11 3.97 3.71
N GLY A 235 0.12 3.35 2.53
CA GLY A 235 0.65 2.01 2.32
C GLY A 235 2.18 1.97 2.33
N PRO A 236 2.79 0.81 2.61
CA PRO A 236 4.25 0.66 2.51
C PRO A 236 4.72 0.81 1.07
N ALA A 237 5.96 1.28 0.89
CA ALA A 237 6.65 1.27 -0.39
C ALA A 237 6.63 -0.14 -1.02
N GLY A 238 6.48 -0.24 -2.34
CA GLY A 238 6.40 -1.52 -3.04
C GLY A 238 5.00 -2.14 -3.09
N LEU A 239 4.00 -1.54 -2.45
CA LEU A 239 2.61 -1.99 -2.54
C LEU A 239 1.88 -1.23 -3.65
N TRP A 240 1.27 -1.95 -4.57
CA TRP A 240 0.46 -1.36 -5.63
C TRP A 240 -0.87 -2.10 -5.75
N THR A 241 -1.98 -1.38 -5.76
CA THR A 241 -3.31 -1.99 -5.85
C THR A 241 -4.16 -1.30 -6.91
N PHE A 242 -4.89 -2.09 -7.69
CA PHE A 242 -5.77 -1.64 -8.76
C PHE A 242 -7.13 -2.32 -8.66
N ALA A 243 -8.19 -1.52 -8.61
CA ALA A 243 -9.56 -2.00 -8.60
C ALA A 243 -10.07 -2.18 -10.04
N ILE A 244 -10.37 -3.43 -10.42
CA ILE A 244 -11.04 -3.74 -11.68
C ILE A 244 -12.53 -3.90 -11.38
N ARG A 245 -13.31 -2.92 -11.82
CA ARG A 245 -14.75 -2.81 -11.54
C ARG A 245 -15.54 -2.80 -12.84
N SER A 246 -16.51 -3.69 -12.95
CA SER A 246 -17.39 -3.84 -14.12
C SER A 246 -16.66 -3.92 -15.47
N GLY A 247 -15.39 -4.37 -15.49
CA GLY A 247 -14.55 -4.39 -16.67
C GLY A 247 -14.12 -3.01 -17.19
N GLY A 248 -14.09 -1.97 -16.35
CA GLY A 248 -13.53 -0.64 -16.67
C GLY A 248 -12.14 -0.42 -16.07
N LEU A 249 -11.38 0.54 -16.63
CA LEU A 249 -10.06 0.93 -16.08
C LEU A 249 -10.26 1.70 -14.76
N PRO A 250 -9.31 1.60 -13.81
CA PRO A 250 -9.16 2.64 -12.80
C PRO A 250 -9.11 4.02 -13.48
N GLY A 251 -9.89 4.97 -12.98
CA GLY A 251 -10.08 6.29 -13.56
C GLY A 251 -11.14 6.40 -14.65
N SER A 252 -11.89 5.33 -14.96
CA SER A 252 -12.95 5.36 -15.99
C SER A 252 -14.31 5.88 -15.49
N THR A 253 -14.56 5.87 -14.17
CA THR A 253 -15.78 6.39 -13.54
C THR A 253 -15.45 7.19 -12.26
N PRO A 254 -16.34 8.11 -11.81
CA PRO A 254 -16.16 8.78 -10.52
C PRO A 254 -16.09 7.82 -9.33
N SER A 255 -16.79 6.69 -9.43
CA SER A 255 -16.83 5.65 -8.41
C SER A 255 -15.63 4.70 -8.41
N ASN A 256 -14.71 4.84 -9.38
CA ASN A 256 -13.46 4.08 -9.49
C ASN A 256 -12.36 5.01 -10.03
N PRO A 257 -11.94 6.05 -9.29
CA PRO A 257 -10.95 7.00 -9.77
C PRO A 257 -9.54 6.39 -9.79
N LEU A 258 -8.63 7.00 -10.57
CA LEU A 258 -7.21 6.67 -10.54
C LEU A 258 -6.57 7.38 -9.33
N MET A 259 -5.84 6.61 -8.50
CA MET A 259 -5.09 7.14 -7.36
C MET A 259 -3.70 7.64 -7.78
N PRO A 260 -3.17 8.70 -7.13
CA PRO A 260 -1.82 9.20 -7.41
C PRO A 260 -0.73 8.23 -6.95
N VAL A 261 0.44 8.37 -7.57
CA VAL A 261 1.70 7.80 -7.11
C VAL A 261 2.32 8.74 -6.09
N ILE A 262 2.60 8.23 -4.89
CA ILE A 262 3.23 9.01 -3.82
C ILE A 262 4.75 8.99 -4.01
N ASN A 263 5.37 10.17 -4.12
CA ASN A 263 6.82 10.33 -4.23
C ASN A 263 7.36 11.38 -3.22
N GLN A 264 8.68 11.61 -3.20
CA GLN A 264 9.33 12.53 -2.25
C GLN A 264 8.97 14.03 -2.46
N SER A 265 8.39 14.39 -3.60
CA SER A 265 8.00 15.75 -4.00
C SER A 265 6.48 15.99 -4.01
N GLY A 266 5.67 14.95 -3.75
CA GLY A 266 4.22 15.03 -3.63
C GLY A 266 3.48 13.89 -4.35
N TRP A 267 2.45 14.24 -5.12
CA TRP A 267 1.64 13.29 -5.89
C TRP A 267 1.79 13.46 -7.39
N ASP A 268 2.11 12.36 -8.07
CA ASP A 268 2.11 12.29 -9.52
C ASP A 268 0.97 11.40 -10.01
N PHE A 269 0.28 11.83 -11.06
CA PHE A 269 -0.55 10.92 -11.85
C PHE A 269 0.19 10.64 -13.16
N ASP A 270 0.73 9.42 -13.30
CA ASP A 270 1.42 8.98 -14.51
C ASP A 270 0.54 7.96 -15.25
N PHE A 271 -0.16 8.43 -16.29
CA PHE A 271 -1.05 7.59 -17.11
C PHE A 271 -1.14 8.12 -18.55
N ASN A 272 -1.46 7.21 -19.49
CA ASN A 272 -1.69 7.56 -20.89
C ASN A 272 -3.08 8.20 -21.06
N VAL A 273 -3.16 9.27 -21.85
CA VAL A 273 -4.41 9.97 -22.17
C VAL A 273 -4.80 9.78 -23.63
N ASP A 274 -6.06 9.39 -23.88
CA ASP A 274 -6.66 9.39 -25.21
C ASP A 274 -7.52 10.64 -25.46
N LEU A 275 -7.58 11.08 -26.72
CA LEU A 275 -8.36 12.25 -27.11
C LEU A 275 -9.85 12.03 -26.84
N ASN A 276 -10.48 12.93 -26.08
CA ASN A 276 -11.88 12.89 -25.64
C ASN A 276 -12.23 11.82 -24.59
N GLN A 277 -11.23 11.15 -24.00
CA GLN A 277 -11.46 10.31 -22.83
C GLN A 277 -11.46 11.17 -21.57
N GLN A 278 -12.55 11.10 -20.80
CA GLN A 278 -12.58 11.67 -19.46
C GLN A 278 -11.93 10.69 -18.48
N VAL A 279 -10.90 11.14 -17.78
CA VAL A 279 -10.24 10.37 -16.71
C VAL A 279 -10.59 11.00 -15.37
N PHE A 280 -11.11 10.18 -14.46
CA PHE A 280 -11.41 10.55 -13.09
C PHE A 280 -10.17 10.26 -12.23
N ILE A 281 -9.59 11.31 -11.66
CA ILE A 281 -8.46 11.24 -10.73
C ILE A 281 -8.94 11.67 -9.35
N ASP A 282 -8.43 11.04 -8.29
CA ASP A 282 -8.77 11.40 -6.91
C ASP A 282 -7.50 11.44 -6.05
N PRO A 283 -7.02 12.64 -5.66
CA PRO A 283 -5.98 12.75 -4.65
C PRO A 283 -6.58 12.60 -3.24
N ASP A 284 -5.81 12.04 -2.31
CA ASP A 284 -6.14 12.18 -0.89
C ASP A 284 -6.08 13.65 -0.49
N ILE A 285 -6.83 14.11 0.51
CA ILE A 285 -6.69 15.49 1.01
C ILE A 285 -6.60 15.51 2.54
N ALA A 286 -5.84 16.47 3.08
CA ALA A 286 -5.68 16.62 4.51
C ALA A 286 -6.96 17.22 5.12
N ILE A 287 -7.58 16.47 6.04
CA ILE A 287 -8.71 16.93 6.87
C ILE A 287 -8.29 17.28 8.31
N GLY A 288 -7.00 17.10 8.61
CA GLY A 288 -6.44 17.44 9.90
C GLY A 288 -4.96 17.13 10.01
N TYR A 289 -4.39 17.40 11.18
CA TYR A 289 -3.01 17.11 11.51
C TYR A 289 -2.85 16.71 12.97
N ASP A 290 -2.02 15.70 13.22
CA ASP A 290 -1.52 15.34 14.55
C ASP A 290 -0.18 16.04 14.79
N TYR A 291 -0.09 16.83 15.85
CA TYR A 291 1.13 17.47 16.31
C TYR A 291 1.65 16.76 17.55
N ILE A 292 2.87 16.24 17.50
CA ILE A 292 3.45 15.42 18.58
C ILE A 292 4.89 15.87 18.85
N VAL A 293 5.19 16.22 20.09
CA VAL A 293 6.56 16.37 20.59
C VAL A 293 7.15 14.99 20.86
N ASN A 294 8.16 14.60 20.09
CA ASN A 294 8.89 13.36 20.30
C ASN A 294 9.95 13.51 21.40
N SER A 295 10.54 14.70 21.52
CA SER A 295 11.44 15.07 22.61
C SER A 295 11.60 16.58 22.71
N GLY A 296 11.71 17.13 23.93
CA GLY A 296 11.91 18.56 24.18
C GLY A 296 10.75 19.17 24.97
N PRO A 297 10.67 20.51 25.05
CA PRO A 297 9.57 21.21 25.72
C PRO A 297 8.21 21.01 25.02
N ASN A 298 7.14 21.05 25.80
CA ASN A 298 5.76 20.87 25.33
C ASN A 298 5.26 22.07 24.51
N PHE A 299 4.20 21.88 23.73
CA PHE A 299 3.49 22.98 23.07
C PHE A 299 2.79 23.86 24.11
N ALA A 300 3.15 25.13 24.17
CA ALA A 300 2.48 26.15 24.97
C ALA A 300 1.28 26.79 24.24
N SER A 301 1.40 26.96 22.91
CA SER A 301 0.34 27.55 22.09
C SER A 301 0.36 27.04 20.66
N VAL A 302 -0.76 27.23 19.98
CA VAL A 302 -0.93 27.01 18.54
C VAL A 302 -1.62 28.21 17.90
N LEU A 303 -1.16 28.59 16.70
CA LEU A 303 -1.77 29.59 15.82
C LEU A 303 -1.99 28.94 14.45
N LEU A 304 -3.25 28.74 14.09
CA LEU A 304 -3.64 28.09 12.83
C LEU A 304 -3.70 29.11 11.67
N PRO A 305 -3.45 28.68 10.42
CA PRO A 305 -3.50 29.55 9.26
C PRO A 305 -4.91 30.11 9.02
N THR A 306 -4.99 31.24 8.31
CA THR A 306 -6.26 31.85 7.90
C THR A 306 -6.67 31.44 6.49
N GLY A 307 -7.98 31.41 6.20
CA GLY A 307 -8.50 31.29 4.83
C GLY A 307 -8.60 29.86 4.30
N ILE A 308 -8.62 28.88 5.21
CA ILE A 308 -8.86 27.47 4.90
C ILE A 308 -10.30 27.17 5.29
N GLY A 309 -11.10 26.72 4.32
CA GLY A 309 -12.53 26.46 4.44
C GLY A 309 -13.32 27.58 5.15
N ASP A 310 -14.04 27.24 6.22
CA ASP A 310 -14.83 28.14 7.05
C ASP A 310 -14.01 28.90 8.11
N ASN A 311 -12.70 28.60 8.18
CA ASN A 311 -11.72 29.19 9.08
C ASN A 311 -11.92 28.80 10.56
N LEU A 312 -12.62 27.70 10.83
CA LEU A 312 -12.75 27.05 12.14
C LEU A 312 -12.11 25.67 12.09
N PHE A 313 -11.54 25.25 13.23
CA PHE A 313 -10.85 23.98 13.35
C PHE A 313 -11.14 23.34 14.71
N ASP A 314 -11.32 22.03 14.74
CA ASP A 314 -11.64 21.32 15.98
C ASP A 314 -10.37 20.93 16.72
N LEU A 315 -10.28 21.28 18.01
CA LEU A 315 -9.17 20.87 18.86
C LEU A 315 -9.47 19.55 19.57
N TRP A 316 -8.58 18.58 19.39
CA TRP A 316 -8.58 17.31 20.09
C TRP A 316 -7.32 17.16 20.96
N LEU A 317 -7.50 16.66 22.18
CA LEU A 317 -6.43 16.51 23.16
C LEU A 317 -6.22 15.04 23.52
N TRP A 318 -5.00 14.68 23.85
CA TRP A 318 -4.66 13.32 24.26
C TRP A 318 -4.87 13.12 25.76
N ASN A 319 -5.59 12.07 26.15
CA ASN A 319 -5.84 11.76 27.56
C ASN A 319 -4.84 10.76 28.17
N GLY A 320 -3.89 10.27 27.39
CA GLY A 320 -2.95 9.20 27.75
C GLY A 320 -3.17 7.90 26.98
N THR A 321 -4.40 7.65 26.53
CA THR A 321 -4.81 6.42 25.82
C THR A 321 -5.44 6.72 24.46
N ASP A 322 -6.28 7.76 24.39
CA ASP A 322 -7.08 8.10 23.23
C ASP A 322 -7.12 9.61 22.97
N TRP A 323 -7.43 9.97 21.73
CA TRP A 323 -7.80 11.33 21.35
C TRP A 323 -9.21 11.63 21.85
N VAL A 324 -9.35 12.75 22.55
CA VAL A 324 -10.63 13.22 23.09
C VAL A 324 -10.92 14.59 22.54
N ASP A 325 -12.14 14.76 22.03
CA ASP A 325 -12.65 16.06 21.61
C ASP A 325 -12.65 17.02 22.81
N SER A 326 -12.00 18.17 22.65
CA SER A 326 -11.96 19.18 23.70
C SER A 326 -13.25 20.01 23.76
N GLY A 327 -14.08 19.96 22.71
CA GLY A 327 -15.24 20.82 22.52
C GLY A 327 -14.87 22.28 22.26
N ILE A 328 -13.65 22.54 21.79
CA ILE A 328 -13.12 23.88 21.50
C ILE A 328 -12.90 24.01 20.00
N ASP A 329 -13.57 25.00 19.41
CA ASP A 329 -13.36 25.41 18.03
C ASP A 329 -12.32 26.53 17.98
N LEU A 330 -11.25 26.33 17.23
CA LEU A 330 -10.17 27.27 17.03
C LEU A 330 -10.42 28.08 15.76
N THR A 331 -10.37 29.41 15.85
CA THR A 331 -10.46 30.29 14.68
C THR A 331 -9.08 30.51 14.06
N GLY A 332 -8.95 30.32 12.75
CA GLY A 332 -7.73 30.63 12.01
C GLY A 332 -7.27 32.08 12.22
N GLY A 333 -5.97 32.27 12.45
CA GLY A 333 -5.38 33.58 12.77
C GLY A 333 -5.50 34.01 14.25
N VAL A 334 -6.12 33.21 15.11
CA VAL A 334 -6.21 33.46 16.56
C VAL A 334 -5.35 32.44 17.31
N GLU A 335 -4.46 32.93 18.18
CA GLU A 335 -3.59 32.05 19.00
C GLU A 335 -4.38 31.42 20.16
N HIS A 336 -4.23 30.12 20.32
CA HIS A 336 -4.78 29.35 21.44
C HIS A 336 -3.69 28.92 22.43
N LEU A 337 -3.95 29.09 23.73
CA LEU A 337 -3.02 28.76 24.81
C LEU A 337 -3.48 27.50 25.56
N PHE A 338 -2.62 26.48 25.61
CA PHE A 338 -2.91 25.20 26.28
C PHE A 338 -2.80 25.24 27.82
N GLY A 339 -2.31 26.35 28.37
CA GLY A 339 -2.11 26.55 29.81
C GLY A 339 -0.67 26.33 30.28
N PRO A 340 -0.39 26.46 31.60
CA PRO A 340 0.97 26.61 32.13
C PRO A 340 1.92 25.43 31.90
N GLY A 341 1.40 24.21 31.70
CA GLY A 341 2.20 23.01 31.44
C GLY A 341 2.28 22.60 29.97
N GLY A 342 1.54 23.30 29.09
CA GLY A 342 1.41 22.92 27.70
C GLY A 342 0.82 21.51 27.49
N VAL A 343 0.96 21.02 26.26
CA VAL A 343 0.62 19.64 25.87
C VAL A 343 1.78 19.02 25.07
N ASP A 344 2.02 17.72 25.24
CA ASP A 344 3.02 16.99 24.44
C ASP A 344 2.48 16.67 23.04
N ARG A 345 1.15 16.58 22.89
CA ARG A 345 0.49 16.40 21.60
C ARG A 345 -0.92 16.99 21.57
N PHE A 346 -1.34 17.41 20.38
CA PHE A 346 -2.70 17.83 20.08
C PHE A 346 -3.04 17.47 18.64
N ARG A 347 -4.34 17.35 18.35
CA ARG A 347 -4.86 17.08 17.01
C ARG A 347 -5.74 18.23 16.58
N ILE A 348 -5.58 18.62 15.32
CA ILE A 348 -6.45 19.57 14.64
C ILE A 348 -7.25 18.80 13.62
N LEU A 349 -8.57 18.90 13.71
CA LEU A 349 -9.53 18.44 12.70
C LEU A 349 -10.31 19.66 12.19
N GLY A 350 -11.32 19.42 11.35
CA GLY A 350 -12.15 20.50 10.81
C GLY A 350 -11.54 21.18 9.59
N ILE A 351 -10.41 20.70 9.05
CA ILE A 351 -10.00 21.11 7.70
C ILE A 351 -11.00 20.49 6.72
N GLU A 352 -11.75 21.34 6.06
CA GLU A 352 -12.82 20.91 5.18
C GLU A 352 -12.27 20.31 3.91
N GLN A 353 -12.98 19.29 3.42
CA GLN A 353 -12.59 18.63 2.19
C GLN A 353 -12.55 19.60 1.00
N SER A 354 -13.44 20.59 0.99
CA SER A 354 -13.49 21.62 -0.04
C SER A 354 -12.27 22.55 -0.05
N ALA A 355 -11.46 22.58 1.01
CA ALA A 355 -10.22 23.33 1.05
C ALA A 355 -9.11 22.67 0.21
N GLY A 356 -9.21 21.37 -0.08
CA GLY A 356 -8.33 20.68 -1.02
C GLY A 356 -6.84 20.71 -0.64
N LEU A 357 -6.52 20.65 0.65
CA LEU A 357 -5.13 20.72 1.10
C LEU A 357 -4.36 19.45 0.73
N ASP A 358 -3.21 19.63 0.09
CA ASP A 358 -2.25 18.58 -0.20
C ASP A 358 -1.46 18.20 1.07
N PRO A 359 -1.66 17.01 1.68
CA PRO A 359 -0.89 16.51 2.83
C PRO A 359 0.62 16.36 2.59
N THR A 360 1.09 16.40 1.34
CA THR A 360 2.52 16.32 1.00
C THR A 360 3.16 17.69 0.82
N ASP A 361 2.37 18.75 0.62
CA ASP A 361 2.87 20.12 0.60
C ASP A 361 3.11 20.63 2.03
N THR A 362 4.39 20.64 2.42
CA THR A 362 4.86 21.13 3.72
C THR A 362 4.54 22.62 4.00
N THR A 363 4.03 23.36 3.02
CA THR A 363 3.64 24.76 3.13
C THR A 363 2.12 24.99 3.04
N ALA A 364 1.33 23.96 2.78
CA ALA A 364 -0.12 24.08 2.63
C ALA A 364 -0.85 24.38 3.95
N PHE A 365 -0.27 24.01 5.10
CA PHE A 365 -0.85 24.24 6.43
C PHE A 365 0.19 24.77 7.42
N VAL A 366 0.62 26.02 7.21
CA VAL A 366 1.64 26.67 8.05
C VAL A 366 1.07 27.00 9.43
N THR A 367 1.57 26.30 10.44
CA THR A 367 1.13 26.44 11.83
C THR A 367 2.18 27.15 12.68
N GLY A 368 1.76 28.18 13.41
CA GLY A 368 2.58 28.83 14.43
C GLY A 368 2.53 28.05 15.74
N LEU A 369 3.69 27.72 16.31
CA LEU A 369 3.80 26.97 17.56
C LEU A 369 4.70 27.71 18.54
N ARG A 370 4.33 27.71 19.82
CA ARG A 370 5.21 28.12 20.92
C ARG A 370 5.38 26.98 21.90
N PHE A 371 6.48 27.00 22.63
CA PHE A 371 6.85 25.94 23.56
C PHE A 371 6.95 26.47 24.99
N THR A 372 6.75 25.59 25.96
CA THR A 372 6.75 25.96 27.39
C THR A 372 8.09 26.48 27.87
N ASP A 373 9.19 26.00 27.28
CA ASP A 373 10.56 26.33 27.67
C ASP A 373 11.46 26.50 26.45
N ALA A 374 12.64 27.08 26.67
CA ALA A 374 13.70 27.12 25.68
C ALA A 374 14.42 25.77 25.61
N GLY A 375 14.72 25.29 24.40
CA GLY A 375 15.45 24.04 24.21
C GLY A 375 15.35 23.54 22.78
N GLN A 376 16.04 22.44 22.49
CA GLN A 376 15.85 21.72 21.23
C GLN A 376 14.55 20.93 21.31
N VAL A 377 13.72 21.07 20.27
CA VAL A 377 12.49 20.28 20.09
C VAL A 377 12.67 19.38 18.89
N ASN A 378 12.32 18.10 19.05
CA ASN A 378 12.02 17.19 17.96
C ASN A 378 10.50 16.93 17.99
N MET A 379 9.83 17.18 16.87
CA MET A 379 8.39 17.01 16.75
C MET A 379 8.00 16.48 15.37
N SER A 380 6.80 15.93 15.28
CA SER A 380 6.15 15.53 14.02
C SER A 380 4.82 16.25 13.83
N GLN A 381 4.52 16.58 12.58
CA GLN A 381 3.20 17.00 12.10
C GLN A 381 2.76 15.93 11.09
N ASN A 382 1.78 15.10 11.46
CA ASN A 382 1.32 13.98 10.62
C ASN A 382 -0.07 14.31 10.05
N PRO A 383 -0.26 14.29 8.73
CA PRO A 383 -1.57 14.58 8.13
C PRO A 383 -2.58 13.47 8.45
N LEU A 384 -3.82 13.88 8.71
CA LEU A 384 -5.00 13.02 8.70
C LEU A 384 -5.66 13.21 7.35
N ILE A 385 -5.68 12.16 6.54
CA ILE A 385 -6.16 12.22 5.17
C ILE A 385 -7.54 11.56 5.06
N VAL A 386 -8.37 12.10 4.17
CA VAL A 386 -9.58 11.42 3.70
C VAL A 386 -9.50 11.33 2.18
N THR A 387 -9.89 10.18 1.66
CA THR A 387 -10.23 10.04 0.25
C THR A 387 -11.63 10.61 0.08
N ILE A 388 -11.84 11.55 -0.84
CA ILE A 388 -13.17 12.17 -1.01
C ILE A 388 -14.09 11.09 -1.59
N PRO A 389 -15.07 10.56 -0.82
CA PRO A 389 -16.01 9.63 -1.41
C PRO A 389 -16.87 10.40 -2.42
N ASP A 390 -17.29 9.74 -3.51
CA ASP A 390 -18.37 10.23 -4.37
C ASP A 390 -19.48 10.82 -3.47
N GLN A 391 -19.91 12.06 -3.77
CA GLN A 391 -20.79 12.94 -2.98
C GLN A 391 -22.24 12.40 -2.84
N ASN A 392 -22.43 11.08 -2.78
CA ASN A 392 -23.68 10.38 -2.57
C ASN A 392 -23.69 9.63 -1.23
N GLY A 393 -23.47 10.39 -0.14
CA GLY A 393 -24.14 10.28 1.17
C GLY A 393 -24.17 8.95 1.95
N ASP A 394 -23.62 9.01 3.17
CA ASP A 394 -24.01 8.29 4.40
C ASP A 394 -24.40 6.80 4.31
N VAL A 395 -23.51 5.91 4.77
CA VAL A 395 -23.90 4.59 5.27
C VAL A 395 -23.43 4.41 6.72
N PRO A 396 -24.35 4.37 7.70
CA PRO A 396 -24.03 4.06 9.09
C PRO A 396 -23.46 2.66 9.22
N GLU A 397 -22.43 2.49 10.07
CA GLU A 397 -21.89 1.17 10.38
C GLU A 397 -23.00 0.22 10.92
N PRO A 398 -23.07 -1.03 10.43
CA PRO A 398 -24.06 -1.98 10.92
C PRO A 398 -23.78 -2.34 12.39
N PRO A 399 -24.82 -2.47 13.24
CA PRO A 399 -24.66 -2.65 14.68
C PRO A 399 -24.09 -4.04 14.99
N MET A 400 -22.77 -4.10 15.15
CA MET A 400 -21.99 -5.29 15.54
C MET A 400 -22.56 -6.03 16.76
N MET A 401 -23.30 -5.34 17.64
CA MET A 401 -23.90 -5.94 18.84
C MET A 401 -25.01 -6.96 18.54
N LEU A 402 -25.74 -6.84 17.43
CA LEU A 402 -26.85 -7.77 17.10
C LEU A 402 -26.33 -9.12 16.59
N ILE A 403 -25.16 -9.13 15.94
CA ILE A 403 -24.51 -10.34 15.42
C ILE A 403 -23.83 -11.12 16.55
N THR A 404 -23.22 -10.45 17.52
CA THR A 404 -22.64 -11.12 18.70
C THR A 404 -23.71 -11.77 19.60
N ALA A 405 -24.89 -11.14 19.75
CA ALA A 405 -25.97 -11.69 20.57
C ALA A 405 -26.61 -12.95 19.96
N THR A 406 -26.74 -12.98 18.63
CA THR A 406 -27.29 -14.15 17.91
C THR A 406 -26.29 -15.32 17.85
N ALA A 407 -24.99 -15.04 17.72
CA ALA A 407 -23.94 -16.05 17.79
C ALA A 407 -23.86 -16.76 19.16
N LEU A 408 -24.02 -16.01 20.26
CA LEU A 408 -23.99 -16.57 21.62
C LEU A 408 -25.24 -17.42 21.93
N LEU A 409 -26.42 -17.04 21.45
CA LEU A 409 -27.64 -17.83 21.59
C LEU A 409 -27.60 -19.13 20.76
N GLY A 410 -27.01 -19.09 19.56
CA GLY A 410 -26.79 -20.28 18.72
C GLY A 410 -25.87 -21.31 19.38
N MET A 411 -24.78 -20.86 20.01
CA MET A 411 -23.85 -21.75 20.73
C MET A 411 -24.47 -22.38 21.98
N ALA A 412 -25.33 -21.66 22.71
CA ALA A 412 -26.04 -22.20 23.87
C ALA A 412 -27.08 -23.28 23.48
N ALA A 413 -27.76 -23.11 22.34
CA ALA A 413 -28.71 -24.09 21.80
C ALA A 413 -28.02 -25.37 21.29
N MET A 414 -26.85 -25.25 20.64
CA MET A 414 -26.05 -26.41 20.22
C MET A 414 -25.48 -27.21 21.40
N ARG A 415 -25.11 -26.54 22.50
CA ARG A 415 -24.59 -27.21 23.71
C ARG A 415 -25.66 -28.01 24.47
N ARG A 416 -26.93 -27.62 24.39
CA ARG A 416 -28.06 -28.36 25.00
C ARG A 416 -28.44 -29.61 24.20
N ARG A 417 -28.39 -29.58 22.87
CA ARG A 417 -28.71 -30.76 22.02
C ARG A 417 -27.71 -31.91 22.14
N ARG A 418 -26.44 -31.64 22.49
CA ARG A 418 -25.42 -32.69 22.71
C ARG A 418 -25.54 -33.42 24.05
N ARG A 419 -26.38 -32.96 24.99
CA ARG A 419 -26.55 -33.60 26.31
C ARG A 419 -27.77 -34.53 26.40
N THR A 420 -28.62 -34.57 25.39
CA THR A 420 -29.83 -35.42 25.35
C THR A 420 -29.68 -36.67 24.48
N LEU A 421 -28.47 -36.94 24.00
CA LEU A 421 -28.10 -38.15 23.25
C LEU A 421 -27.00 -38.88 24.00
N HIS A 422 -27.36 -39.44 25.16
CA HIS A 422 -26.67 -40.57 25.80
C HIS A 422 -27.60 -41.25 26.80
#